data_AF-A0A943KCI6-F1
#
_entry.id   AF-A0A943KCI6-F1
#
_cell.length_a   1.000
_cell.length_b   1.000
_cell.length_c   1.000
_cell.angle_alpha   90.00
_cell.angle_beta   90.00
_cell.angle_gamma   90.00
#
_symmetry.space_group_name_H-M   'P 1'
#
loop_
_entity.id
_entity.type
_entity.pdbx_description
1 polymer ?
#
loop_
_entity_poly.entity_id
_entity_poly.type
_entity_poly.pdbx_seq_one_letter_code
_entity_poly.pdbx_strand_id
1 'polypeptide(L)'
;MENLFDYAPKELTQDGFIRWVCANYREPELKELAKDFILFLTDGKVDIDDSEFRFLNTWSQVNHMDLGCDFFYAESDRYSRHYLVIEDKTTSWEHNQLKTYNKVLQRWDAPHKRERAIKVFYKTSPSDEEEIARVKDAGWRMFQLPEIVDFWGKYKSHPNLIVSSYAKHILKIGESSETVTMPSTNDLIAWYSYMKKILLPRLANDVEGAQFHVATGRYGYVYITAYPKGHCDDFTPYLEIRSRDLLGGRFVGRILKYEKNIDAESLNLLRQTISENGGEIFKANWGHKRMQQAGTTAIRGTKLSSTSEEALISSIEAATRAYLKIVAIWDESVRK
;
A
#
# COMPACT_ATOMS: atom_id res chain seq x y z
N MET A 1 4.44 7.47 -26.49
CA MET A 1 5.02 6.14 -26.25
C MET A 1 4.54 5.69 -24.88
N GLU A 2 3.98 4.50 -24.81
CA GLU A 2 3.49 3.90 -23.56
C GLU A 2 4.66 3.66 -22.59
N ASN A 3 4.46 3.86 -21.29
CA ASN A 3 5.51 3.72 -20.27
C ASN A 3 5.58 2.26 -19.78
N LEU A 4 6.74 1.59 -19.91
CA LEU A 4 6.94 0.20 -19.49
C LEU A 4 6.52 -0.05 -18.03
N PHE A 5 6.82 0.88 -17.13
CA PHE A 5 6.56 0.73 -15.70
C PHE A 5 5.06 0.77 -15.36
N ASP A 6 4.23 1.33 -16.24
CA ASP A 6 2.76 1.31 -16.07
C ASP A 6 2.15 -0.08 -16.34
N TYR A 7 2.84 -0.94 -17.10
CA TYR A 7 2.39 -2.31 -17.41
C TYR A 7 2.98 -3.37 -16.48
N ALA A 8 4.04 -3.01 -15.75
CA ALA A 8 4.73 -3.91 -14.84
C ALA A 8 4.87 -3.27 -13.43
N PRO A 9 3.77 -2.93 -12.74
CA PRO A 9 3.78 -2.19 -11.46
C PRO A 9 4.18 -3.04 -10.24
N LYS A 10 4.86 -4.17 -10.47
CA LYS A 10 5.24 -5.13 -9.43
C LYS A 10 6.59 -4.76 -8.82
N GLU A 11 6.78 -5.16 -7.57
CA GLU A 11 8.05 -5.08 -6.82
C GLU A 11 9.24 -5.58 -7.68
N LEU A 12 9.11 -6.74 -8.34
CA LEU A 12 10.15 -7.27 -9.24
C LEU A 12 10.62 -6.33 -10.37
N THR A 13 9.75 -5.45 -10.88
CA THR A 13 10.15 -4.47 -11.91
C THR A 13 10.94 -3.33 -11.29
N GLN A 14 10.53 -2.88 -10.10
CA GLN A 14 11.22 -1.88 -9.32
C GLN A 14 12.61 -2.41 -8.90
N ASP A 15 12.69 -3.66 -8.41
CA ASP A 15 13.94 -4.37 -8.13
C ASP A 15 14.87 -4.39 -9.33
N GLY A 16 14.33 -4.84 -10.48
CA GLY A 16 15.07 -4.95 -11.72
C GLY A 16 15.65 -3.61 -12.16
N PHE A 17 14.87 -2.53 -12.06
CA PHE A 17 15.31 -1.19 -12.40
C PHE A 17 16.38 -0.65 -11.45
N ILE A 18 16.14 -0.72 -10.13
CA ILE A 18 17.09 -0.26 -9.10
C ILE A 18 18.43 -0.98 -9.26
N ARG A 19 18.37 -2.31 -9.42
CA ARG A 19 19.58 -3.12 -9.66
C ARG A 19 20.25 -2.76 -10.98
N TRP A 20 19.48 -2.53 -12.05
CA TRP A 20 20.02 -2.12 -13.36
C TRP A 20 20.77 -0.79 -13.27
N VAL A 21 20.26 0.20 -12.54
CA VAL A 21 20.98 1.48 -12.30
C VAL A 21 22.31 1.21 -11.59
N CYS A 22 22.31 0.42 -10.52
CA CYS A 22 23.54 0.12 -9.77
C CYS A 22 24.56 -0.69 -10.59
N ALA A 23 24.08 -1.67 -11.37
CA ALA A 23 24.94 -2.55 -12.16
C ALA A 23 25.63 -1.83 -13.32
N ASN A 24 24.99 -0.79 -13.86
CA ASN A 24 25.48 -0.02 -15.01
C ASN A 24 26.12 1.31 -14.61
N TYR A 25 26.60 1.45 -13.36
CA TYR A 25 27.22 2.69 -12.87
C TYR A 25 28.46 3.15 -13.67
N ARG A 26 29.08 2.27 -14.47
CA ARG A 26 30.23 2.63 -15.32
C ARG A 26 29.82 3.20 -16.68
N GLU A 27 28.57 3.02 -17.07
CA GLU A 27 28.07 3.57 -18.33
C GLU A 27 28.05 5.10 -18.22
N PRO A 28 28.69 5.83 -19.16
CA PRO A 28 28.80 7.29 -19.08
C PRO A 28 27.45 8.00 -18.87
N GLU A 29 26.38 7.48 -19.48
CA GLU A 29 25.03 8.02 -19.35
C GLU A 29 24.37 7.78 -17.99
N LEU A 30 24.84 6.80 -17.21
CA LEU A 30 24.21 6.40 -15.94
C LEU A 30 25.10 6.65 -14.73
N LYS A 31 26.39 6.96 -14.95
CA LYS A 31 27.37 7.13 -13.89
C LYS A 31 26.94 8.14 -12.84
N GLU A 32 26.57 9.35 -13.25
CA GLU A 32 26.16 10.40 -12.31
C GLU A 32 24.84 10.05 -11.59
N LEU A 33 23.86 9.53 -12.33
CA LEU A 33 22.61 9.03 -11.73
C LEU A 33 22.87 7.96 -10.67
N ALA A 34 23.72 6.97 -10.97
CA ALA A 34 24.00 5.88 -10.05
C ALA A 34 24.67 6.38 -8.76
N LYS A 35 25.59 7.36 -8.87
CA LYS A 35 26.20 7.99 -7.70
C LYS A 35 25.18 8.79 -6.89
N ASP A 36 24.42 9.67 -7.53
CA ASP A 36 23.40 10.48 -6.88
C ASP A 36 22.38 9.60 -6.16
N PHE A 37 22.02 8.46 -6.77
CA PHE A 37 21.10 7.51 -6.19
C PHE A 37 21.68 6.80 -4.96
N ILE A 38 22.97 6.43 -4.98
CA ILE A 38 23.63 5.88 -3.79
C ILE A 38 23.76 6.94 -2.68
N LEU A 39 24.11 8.17 -3.02
CA LEU A 39 24.13 9.27 -2.05
C LEU A 39 22.76 9.47 -1.43
N PHE A 40 21.71 9.46 -2.24
CA PHE A 40 20.33 9.51 -1.77
C PHE A 40 20.02 8.37 -0.80
N LEU A 41 20.26 7.11 -1.19
CA LEU A 41 19.95 5.93 -0.37
C LEU A 41 20.80 5.80 0.91
N THR A 42 21.90 6.55 0.99
CA THR A 42 22.81 6.55 2.15
C THR A 42 22.66 7.81 3.02
N ASP A 43 21.66 8.67 2.75
CA ASP A 43 21.49 10.00 3.35
C ASP A 43 22.78 10.87 3.27
N GLY A 44 23.54 10.74 2.17
CA GLY A 44 24.80 11.46 1.96
C GLY A 44 25.94 11.06 2.91
N LYS A 45 25.82 9.93 3.62
CA LYS A 45 26.85 9.44 4.56
C LYS A 45 28.06 8.82 3.87
N VAL A 46 27.94 8.53 2.58
CA VAL A 46 29.01 8.00 1.74
C VAL A 46 29.62 9.15 0.97
N ASP A 47 30.94 9.32 1.06
CA ASP A 47 31.67 10.21 0.17
C ASP A 47 32.00 9.47 -1.13
N ILE A 48 31.52 10.00 -2.25
CA ILE A 48 31.73 9.40 -3.57
C ILE A 48 32.74 10.27 -4.33
N ASP A 49 34.03 10.06 -4.05
CA ASP A 49 35.10 10.47 -4.97
C ASP A 49 35.22 9.44 -6.10
N ASP A 50 35.15 9.89 -7.34
CA ASP A 50 35.23 9.08 -8.57
C ASP A 50 36.47 8.18 -8.66
N SER A 51 37.57 8.59 -8.03
CA SER A 51 38.81 7.81 -8.03
C SER A 51 38.77 6.64 -7.04
N GLU A 52 37.88 6.72 -6.05
CA GLU A 52 37.85 5.87 -4.86
C GLU A 52 36.59 5.00 -4.76
N PHE A 53 35.48 5.46 -5.36
CA PHE A 53 34.21 4.74 -5.34
C PHE A 53 34.16 3.64 -6.40
N ARG A 54 33.89 2.41 -5.95
CA ARG A 54 33.78 1.26 -6.84
C ARG A 54 32.64 0.35 -6.41
N PHE A 55 31.61 0.23 -7.23
CA PHE A 55 30.72 -0.94 -7.13
C PHE A 55 31.49 -2.19 -7.54
N LEU A 56 31.28 -3.23 -6.75
CA LEU A 56 31.89 -4.55 -6.94
C LEU A 56 30.90 -5.51 -7.57
N ASN A 57 29.69 -5.55 -7.01
CA ASN A 57 28.68 -6.50 -7.40
C ASN A 57 27.29 -5.97 -7.06
N THR A 58 26.30 -6.44 -7.81
CA THR A 58 24.89 -6.30 -7.45
C THR A 58 24.26 -7.67 -7.38
N TRP A 59 23.38 -7.86 -6.42
CA TRP A 59 22.72 -9.13 -6.17
C TRP A 59 21.24 -8.93 -5.90
N SER A 60 20.48 -10.00 -6.04
CA SER A 60 19.03 -10.04 -5.83
C SER A 60 18.67 -11.33 -5.10
N GLN A 61 17.68 -11.28 -4.21
CA GLN A 61 17.11 -12.46 -3.54
C GLN A 61 18.11 -13.26 -2.68
N VAL A 62 19.20 -12.62 -2.22
CA VAL A 62 20.18 -13.26 -1.32
C VAL A 62 19.59 -13.31 0.08
N ASN A 63 19.44 -14.51 0.64
CA ASN A 63 18.74 -14.74 1.92
C ASN A 63 17.34 -14.10 1.97
N HIS A 64 16.63 -14.11 0.83
CA HIS A 64 15.30 -13.52 0.64
C HIS A 64 15.22 -11.99 0.73
N MET A 65 16.34 -11.27 0.85
CA MET A 65 16.36 -9.81 0.72
C MET A 65 16.22 -9.43 -0.76
N ASP A 66 15.38 -8.44 -1.06
CA ASP A 66 14.97 -8.12 -2.43
C ASP A 66 16.18 -7.86 -3.34
N LEU A 67 17.03 -6.90 -2.97
CA LEU A 67 18.27 -6.62 -3.67
C LEU A 67 19.34 -5.94 -2.80
N GLY A 68 20.55 -5.88 -3.34
CA GLY A 68 21.62 -5.09 -2.74
C GLY A 68 22.81 -4.95 -3.65
N CYS A 69 23.77 -4.16 -3.17
CA CYS A 69 25.00 -3.88 -3.88
C CYS A 69 26.16 -3.72 -2.93
N ASP A 70 27.32 -4.17 -3.40
CA ASP A 70 28.57 -4.12 -2.68
C ASP A 70 29.39 -3.00 -3.29
N PHE A 71 29.91 -2.11 -2.45
CA PHE A 71 30.73 -1.00 -2.91
C PHE A 71 31.84 -0.68 -1.92
N PHE A 72 32.91 -0.06 -2.43
CA PHE A 72 33.95 0.55 -1.63
C PHE A 72 33.79 2.07 -1.63
N TYR A 73 34.04 2.67 -0.47
CA TYR A 73 34.37 4.09 -0.35
C TYR A 73 35.41 4.28 0.77
N ALA A 74 36.05 5.45 0.78
CA ALA A 74 37.01 5.79 1.81
C ALA A 74 36.30 6.39 3.04
N GLU A 75 36.50 5.77 4.20
CA GLU A 75 36.22 6.41 5.48
C GLU A 75 37.55 6.84 6.09
N SER A 76 37.80 8.15 6.16
CA SER A 76 38.92 8.72 6.93
C SER A 76 40.27 8.05 6.62
N ASP A 77 40.71 8.13 5.36
CA ASP A 77 42.00 7.62 4.83
C ASP A 77 42.13 6.09 4.70
N ARG A 78 41.04 5.31 4.79
CA ARG A 78 41.06 3.85 4.54
C ARG A 78 39.83 3.36 3.78
N TYR A 79 40.05 2.43 2.84
CA TYR A 79 38.97 1.77 2.08
C TYR A 79 38.27 0.69 2.92
N SER A 80 36.94 0.78 3.05
CA SER A 80 36.09 -0.26 3.63
C SER A 80 35.07 -0.75 2.62
N ARG A 81 34.76 -2.06 2.67
CA ARG A 81 33.67 -2.64 1.88
C ARG A 81 32.37 -2.40 2.61
N HIS A 82 31.36 -1.95 1.88
CA HIS A 82 30.02 -1.74 2.39
C HIS A 82 29.02 -2.51 1.55
N TYR A 83 27.89 -2.81 2.18
CA TYR A 83 26.78 -3.50 1.56
C TYR A 83 25.56 -2.60 1.72
N LEU A 84 25.01 -2.11 0.61
CA LEU A 84 23.69 -1.50 0.62
C LEU A 84 22.67 -2.61 0.39
N VAL A 85 21.74 -2.74 1.32
CA VAL A 85 20.68 -3.73 1.32
C VAL A 85 19.37 -2.98 1.21
N ILE A 86 18.59 -3.31 0.19
CA ILE A 86 17.33 -2.64 -0.13
C ILE A 86 16.24 -3.71 -0.08
N GLU A 87 15.31 -3.51 0.86
CA GLU A 87 13.98 -4.14 0.80
C GLU A 87 13.06 -3.14 0.11
N ASP A 88 12.47 -3.53 -1.02
CA ASP A 88 11.60 -2.69 -1.81
C ASP A 88 10.14 -3.07 -1.56
N LYS A 89 9.23 -2.09 -1.61
CA LYS A 89 7.79 -2.36 -1.54
C LYS A 89 7.07 -1.40 -2.47
N THR A 90 6.18 -1.91 -3.32
CA THR A 90 5.31 -1.03 -4.13
C THR A 90 4.05 -0.67 -3.37
N THR A 91 3.42 -1.65 -2.71
CA THR A 91 2.15 -1.44 -1.98
C THR A 91 2.04 -2.23 -0.69
N SER A 92 2.84 -3.28 -0.52
CA SER A 92 2.74 -4.19 0.62
C SER A 92 3.37 -3.61 1.90
N TRP A 93 3.00 -4.19 3.04
CA TRP A 93 3.47 -3.77 4.36
C TRP A 93 4.67 -4.59 4.82
N GLU A 94 5.46 -4.04 5.73
CA GLU A 94 6.45 -4.81 6.49
C GLU A 94 5.73 -5.80 7.42
N HIS A 95 6.01 -7.10 7.29
CA HIS A 95 5.37 -8.17 8.07
C HIS A 95 6.36 -8.98 8.93
N ASN A 96 7.41 -8.35 9.48
CA ASN A 96 8.52 -8.96 10.25
C ASN A 96 9.73 -9.47 9.42
N GLN A 97 9.81 -9.10 8.14
CA GLN A 97 10.93 -9.46 7.27
C GLN A 97 12.24 -8.79 7.74
N LEU A 98 12.19 -7.52 8.13
CA LEU A 98 13.40 -6.73 8.42
C LEU A 98 14.16 -7.23 9.66
N LYS A 99 13.43 -7.67 10.68
CA LYS A 99 14.01 -8.29 11.88
C LYS A 99 14.66 -9.65 11.56
N THR A 100 14.12 -10.38 10.58
CA THR A 100 14.71 -11.63 10.11
C THR A 100 16.01 -11.36 9.37
N TYR A 101 16.04 -10.37 8.48
CA TYR A 101 17.25 -9.98 7.76
C TYR A 101 18.35 -9.47 8.68
N ASN A 102 18.03 -8.72 9.74
CA ASN A 102 19.02 -8.26 10.71
C ASN A 102 19.86 -9.42 11.29
N LYS A 103 19.28 -10.61 11.49
CA LYS A 103 20.03 -11.80 11.98
C LYS A 103 21.04 -12.31 10.97
N VAL A 104 20.76 -12.15 9.68
CA VAL A 104 21.66 -12.49 8.57
C VAL A 104 22.76 -11.43 8.47
N LEU A 105 22.38 -10.15 8.48
CA LEU A 105 23.30 -9.02 8.35
C LEU A 105 24.30 -8.94 9.52
N GLN A 106 23.90 -9.30 10.74
CA GLN A 106 24.84 -9.43 11.87
C GLN A 106 25.99 -10.42 11.62
N ARG A 107 25.79 -11.41 10.73
CA ARG A 107 26.87 -12.35 10.35
C ARG A 107 27.76 -11.78 9.25
N TRP A 108 27.26 -10.83 8.47
CA TRP A 108 28.01 -10.11 7.43
C TRP A 108 28.84 -8.99 8.05
N ASP A 109 28.29 -8.30 9.04
CA ASP A 109 28.97 -7.26 9.81
C ASP A 109 30.06 -7.89 10.69
N ALA A 110 31.22 -8.17 10.11
CA ALA A 110 32.38 -8.69 10.84
C ALA A 110 33.09 -7.53 11.59
N PRO A 111 33.14 -7.52 12.95
CA PRO A 111 33.67 -6.39 13.73
C PRO A 111 35.12 -6.02 13.39
N HIS A 112 35.89 -6.99 12.91
CA HIS A 112 37.29 -6.87 12.52
C HIS A 112 37.49 -6.35 11.08
N LYS A 113 36.44 -6.33 10.25
CA LYS A 113 36.51 -5.87 8.85
C LYS A 113 35.95 -4.46 8.60
N ARG A 114 35.30 -3.85 9.61
CA ARG A 114 34.56 -2.58 9.49
C ARG A 114 33.53 -2.58 8.35
N GLU A 115 33.09 -3.77 7.93
CA GLU A 115 31.99 -3.97 7.01
C GLU A 115 30.69 -3.61 7.74
N ARG A 116 29.88 -2.73 7.14
CA ARG A 116 28.58 -2.33 7.69
C ARG A 116 27.52 -2.35 6.61
N ALA A 117 26.43 -3.06 6.89
CA ALA A 117 25.23 -3.00 6.09
C ALA A 117 24.53 -1.63 6.23
N ILE A 118 24.32 -0.95 5.11
CA ILE A 118 23.38 0.17 4.99
C ILE A 118 22.03 -0.44 4.64
N LYS A 119 21.04 -0.20 5.50
CA LYS A 119 19.76 -0.91 5.48
C LYS A 119 18.65 0.04 5.05
N VAL A 120 18.10 -0.19 3.87
CA VAL A 120 17.13 0.68 3.20
C VAL A 120 15.82 -0.04 3.00
N PHE A 121 14.73 0.60 3.41
CA PHE A 121 13.37 0.20 3.07
C PHE A 121 12.82 1.23 2.08
N TYR A 122 12.68 0.83 0.81
CA TYR A 122 12.34 1.72 -0.30
C TYR A 122 10.88 1.49 -0.71
N LYS A 123 9.98 2.42 -0.36
CA LYS A 123 8.54 2.21 -0.57
C LYS A 123 7.90 3.28 -1.45
N THR A 124 7.32 2.85 -2.57
CA THR A 124 6.68 3.72 -3.59
C THR A 124 5.16 3.82 -3.43
N SER A 125 4.66 3.72 -2.19
CA SER A 125 3.27 4.01 -1.84
C SER A 125 3.19 4.75 -0.50
N PRO A 126 2.05 5.39 -0.22
CA PRO A 126 1.79 5.96 1.09
C PRO A 126 1.97 4.92 2.20
N SER A 127 2.61 5.35 3.28
CA SER A 127 2.85 4.54 4.48
C SER A 127 2.21 5.24 5.66
N ASP A 128 1.73 4.48 6.65
CA ASP A 128 1.20 5.07 7.88
C ASP A 128 2.21 5.05 9.02
N GLU A 129 1.85 5.71 10.11
CA GLU A 129 2.71 5.89 11.28
C GLU A 129 3.13 4.55 11.89
N GLU A 130 2.27 3.52 11.83
CA GLU A 130 2.57 2.21 12.40
C GLU A 130 3.66 1.51 11.59
N GLU A 131 3.56 1.51 10.26
CA GLU A 131 4.60 0.94 9.41
C GLU A 131 5.92 1.71 9.53
N ILE A 132 5.87 3.05 9.53
CA ILE A 132 7.05 3.90 9.69
C ILE A 132 7.75 3.57 11.02
N ALA A 133 6.99 3.46 12.11
CA ALA A 133 7.52 3.08 13.41
C ALA A 133 8.13 1.67 13.39
N ARG A 134 7.47 0.70 12.75
CA ARG A 134 7.94 -0.69 12.66
C ARG A 134 9.27 -0.81 11.91
N VAL A 135 9.42 -0.12 10.78
CA VAL A 135 10.66 -0.09 10.00
C VAL A 135 11.79 0.57 10.80
N LYS A 136 11.48 1.69 11.47
CA LYS A 136 12.42 2.40 12.35
C LYS A 136 12.87 1.51 13.53
N ASP A 137 11.96 0.80 14.17
CA ASP A 137 12.24 -0.12 15.28
C ASP A 137 13.10 -1.31 14.85
N ALA A 138 12.99 -1.74 13.58
CA ALA A 138 13.91 -2.72 13.01
C ALA A 138 15.31 -2.13 12.71
N GLY A 139 15.50 -0.82 12.85
CA GLY A 139 16.74 -0.12 12.58
C GLY A 139 17.06 0.00 11.09
N TRP A 140 16.04 0.14 10.25
CA TRP A 140 16.15 0.37 8.80
C TRP A 140 15.77 1.81 8.47
N ARG A 141 16.39 2.39 7.43
CA ARG A 141 16.01 3.71 6.92
C ARG A 141 14.88 3.56 5.91
N MET A 142 13.71 4.07 6.24
CA MET A 142 12.56 4.10 5.34
C MET A 142 12.62 5.31 4.42
N PHE A 143 12.75 5.12 3.11
CA PHE A 143 12.53 6.18 2.12
C PHE A 143 11.06 6.20 1.73
N GLN A 144 10.39 7.31 2.07
CA GLN A 144 8.97 7.48 1.80
C GLN A 144 8.74 8.06 0.41
N LEU A 145 7.52 7.87 -0.11
CA LEU A 145 7.14 8.32 -1.45
C LEU A 145 7.50 9.79 -1.75
N PRO A 146 7.28 10.78 -0.86
CA PRO A 146 7.66 12.17 -1.15
C PRO A 146 9.15 12.35 -1.41
N GLU A 147 10.01 11.69 -0.63
CA GLU A 147 11.47 11.75 -0.78
C GLU A 147 11.91 11.12 -2.12
N ILE A 148 11.27 10.01 -2.47
CA ILE A 148 11.51 9.28 -3.71
C ILE A 148 11.06 10.11 -4.93
N VAL A 149 9.89 10.76 -4.85
CA VAL A 149 9.36 11.67 -5.88
C VAL A 149 10.32 12.84 -6.09
N ASP A 150 10.81 13.45 -5.02
CA ASP A 150 11.77 14.56 -5.08
C ASP A 150 13.09 14.15 -5.75
N PHE A 151 13.60 12.96 -5.42
CA PHE A 151 14.79 12.41 -6.06
C PHE A 151 14.58 12.19 -7.56
N TRP A 152 13.54 11.44 -7.94
CA TRP A 152 13.31 11.07 -9.34
C TRP A 152 12.81 12.24 -10.20
N GLY A 153 12.23 13.27 -9.60
CA GLY A 153 11.81 14.50 -10.29
C GLY A 153 12.95 15.16 -11.07
N LYS A 154 14.19 15.01 -10.60
CA LYS A 154 15.42 15.51 -11.26
C LYS A 154 15.70 14.80 -12.59
N TYR A 155 15.26 13.55 -12.75
CA TYR A 155 15.58 12.68 -13.88
C TYR A 155 14.42 12.45 -14.87
N LYS A 156 13.30 13.16 -14.73
CA LYS A 156 12.13 13.04 -15.64
C LYS A 156 12.45 13.32 -17.11
N SER A 157 13.49 14.09 -17.38
CA SER A 157 13.97 14.45 -18.73
C SER A 157 15.33 13.84 -19.06
N HIS A 158 15.74 12.78 -18.33
CA HIS A 158 17.01 12.11 -18.58
C HIS A 158 17.07 11.53 -20.00
N PRO A 159 18.21 11.62 -20.72
CA PRO A 159 18.34 11.15 -22.11
C PRO A 159 18.11 9.64 -22.24
N ASN A 160 18.50 8.86 -21.24
CA ASN A 160 18.17 7.44 -21.20
C ASN A 160 16.66 7.23 -20.99
N LEU A 161 16.02 6.56 -21.96
CA LEU A 161 14.57 6.35 -21.98
C LEU A 161 14.06 5.50 -20.82
N ILE A 162 14.85 4.53 -20.33
CA ILE A 162 14.45 3.67 -19.21
C ILE A 162 14.39 4.53 -17.93
N VAL A 163 15.42 5.35 -17.70
CA VAL A 163 15.48 6.27 -16.55
C VAL A 163 14.34 7.28 -16.57
N SER A 164 14.15 8.00 -17.67
CA SER A 164 13.10 9.01 -17.74
C SER A 164 11.70 8.41 -17.66
N SER A 165 11.50 7.19 -18.18
CA SER A 165 10.26 6.43 -18.02
C SER A 165 10.01 6.07 -16.55
N TYR A 166 11.00 5.56 -15.82
CA TYR A 166 10.86 5.25 -14.40
C TYR A 166 10.58 6.51 -13.58
N ALA A 167 11.32 7.58 -13.82
CA ALA A 167 11.12 8.85 -13.15
C ALA A 167 9.69 9.38 -13.34
N LYS A 168 9.18 9.38 -14.58
CA LYS A 168 7.78 9.78 -14.87
C LYS A 168 6.76 8.88 -14.19
N HIS A 169 7.04 7.58 -14.08
CA HIS A 169 6.17 6.64 -13.37
C HIS A 169 6.09 6.96 -11.87
N ILE A 170 7.22 7.22 -11.22
CA ILE A 170 7.28 7.65 -9.82
C ILE A 170 6.54 8.98 -9.61
N LEU A 171 6.74 9.97 -10.51
CA LEU A 171 6.04 11.26 -10.42
C LEU A 171 4.52 11.08 -10.53
N LYS A 172 4.05 10.24 -11.46
CA LYS A 172 2.64 9.89 -11.60
C LYS A 172 2.08 9.24 -10.33
N ILE A 173 2.84 8.33 -9.70
CA ILE A 173 2.47 7.76 -8.40
C ILE A 173 2.33 8.86 -7.34
N GLY A 174 3.28 9.81 -7.30
CA GLY A 174 3.24 10.97 -6.42
C GLY A 174 1.97 11.81 -6.63
N GLU A 175 1.63 12.14 -7.87
CA GLU A 175 0.40 12.84 -8.23
C GLU A 175 -0.85 12.08 -7.76
N SER A 176 -0.92 10.76 -8.02
CA SER A 176 -2.02 9.92 -7.55
C SER A 176 -2.12 9.92 -6.02
N SER A 177 -0.99 9.93 -5.30
CA SER A 177 -0.97 9.95 -3.83
C SER A 177 -1.48 11.26 -3.21
N GLU A 178 -1.64 12.32 -4.02
CA GLU A 178 -2.19 13.61 -3.62
C GLU A 178 -3.64 13.83 -4.06
N THR A 179 -4.28 12.78 -4.60
CA THR A 179 -5.67 12.88 -5.07
C THR A 179 -6.64 13.16 -3.92
N VAL A 180 -7.42 14.23 -4.07
CA VAL A 180 -8.50 14.68 -3.15
C VAL A 180 -9.88 14.76 -3.83
N THR A 181 -9.98 14.30 -5.06
CA THR A 181 -11.26 14.18 -5.79
C THR A 181 -11.52 12.72 -6.12
N MET A 182 -12.79 12.34 -6.23
CA MET A 182 -13.13 10.95 -6.54
C MET A 182 -12.50 10.48 -7.87
N PRO A 183 -11.65 9.44 -7.86
CA PRO A 183 -11.03 8.95 -9.09
C PRO A 183 -12.03 8.37 -10.08
N SER A 184 -11.81 8.59 -11.37
CA SER A 184 -12.66 8.06 -12.46
C SER A 184 -12.17 6.73 -13.03
N THR A 185 -10.94 6.33 -12.70
CA THR A 185 -10.28 5.10 -13.15
C THR A 185 -9.95 4.20 -11.96
N ASN A 186 -9.50 2.96 -12.19
CA ASN A 186 -9.10 2.04 -11.12
C ASN A 186 -7.66 2.29 -10.62
N ASP A 187 -7.24 3.56 -10.52
CA ASP A 187 -5.95 3.92 -9.93
C ASP A 187 -6.01 3.69 -8.40
N LEU A 188 -5.31 2.66 -7.93
CA LEU A 188 -5.37 2.25 -6.54
C LEU A 188 -4.75 3.27 -5.59
N ILE A 189 -3.72 3.98 -6.01
CA ILE A 189 -3.05 4.97 -5.16
C ILE A 189 -3.94 6.21 -5.04
N ALA A 190 -4.54 6.64 -6.15
CA ALA A 190 -5.53 7.72 -6.15
C ALA A 190 -6.75 7.39 -5.30
N TRP A 191 -7.29 6.17 -5.43
CA TRP A 191 -8.41 5.72 -4.59
C TRP A 191 -8.05 5.65 -3.11
N TYR A 192 -6.85 5.17 -2.77
CA TYR A 192 -6.38 5.13 -1.39
C TYR A 192 -6.25 6.54 -0.81
N SER A 193 -5.62 7.45 -1.56
CA SER A 193 -5.50 8.87 -1.18
C SER A 193 -6.87 9.51 -0.96
N TYR A 194 -7.77 9.41 -1.94
CA TYR A 194 -9.12 9.97 -1.84
C TYR A 194 -9.88 9.39 -0.64
N MET A 195 -9.88 8.07 -0.47
CA MET A 195 -10.59 7.42 0.63
C MET A 195 -10.03 7.82 2.00
N LYS A 196 -8.70 7.93 2.15
CA LYS A 196 -8.06 8.32 3.42
C LYS A 196 -8.20 9.81 3.74
N LYS A 197 -8.01 10.69 2.74
CA LYS A 197 -7.96 12.15 2.93
C LYS A 197 -9.35 12.79 2.95
N ILE A 198 -10.32 12.21 2.24
CA ILE A 198 -11.64 12.82 2.03
C ILE A 198 -12.76 11.96 2.61
N LEU A 199 -12.91 10.72 2.13
CA LEU A 199 -14.07 9.90 2.47
C LEU A 199 -14.07 9.48 3.96
N LEU A 200 -12.95 9.00 4.47
CA LEU A 200 -12.83 8.50 5.84
C LEU A 200 -13.07 9.60 6.90
N PRO A 201 -12.43 10.79 6.83
CA PRO A 201 -12.70 11.86 7.79
C PRO A 201 -14.16 12.29 7.78
N ARG A 202 -14.77 12.35 6.60
CA ARG A 202 -16.17 12.73 6.46
C ARG A 202 -17.12 11.70 7.07
N LEU A 203 -16.99 10.43 6.69
CA LEU A 203 -17.80 9.37 7.26
C LEU A 203 -17.62 9.21 8.77
N ALA A 204 -16.40 9.37 9.28
CA ALA A 204 -16.11 9.30 10.71
C ALA A 204 -16.78 10.43 11.51
N ASN A 205 -16.95 11.61 10.91
CA ASN A 205 -17.65 12.73 11.53
C ASN A 205 -19.17 12.59 11.40
N ASP A 206 -19.66 12.12 10.25
CA ASP A 206 -21.09 12.17 9.91
C ASP A 206 -21.85 10.93 10.42
N VAL A 207 -21.19 9.77 10.55
CA VAL A 207 -21.84 8.51 10.96
C VAL A 207 -21.43 8.09 12.37
N GLU A 208 -22.17 8.59 13.36
CA GLU A 208 -22.02 8.18 14.75
C GLU A 208 -22.22 6.67 14.93
N GLY A 209 -21.43 6.07 15.84
CA GLY A 209 -21.50 4.65 16.17
C GLY A 209 -20.74 3.75 15.20
N ALA A 210 -20.13 4.27 14.13
CA ALA A 210 -19.22 3.54 13.26
C ALA A 210 -17.75 3.87 13.52
N GLN A 211 -16.87 2.91 13.24
CA GLN A 211 -15.44 3.11 13.06
C GLN A 211 -15.05 2.62 11.66
N PHE A 212 -14.16 3.35 10.98
CA PHE A 212 -13.81 3.11 9.58
C PHE A 212 -12.33 2.78 9.41
N HIS A 213 -12.03 1.88 8.48
CA HIS A 213 -10.66 1.56 8.08
C HIS A 213 -10.57 1.54 6.56
N VAL A 214 -9.50 2.12 6.01
CA VAL A 214 -9.18 2.09 4.58
C VAL A 214 -7.92 1.24 4.40
N ALA A 215 -7.98 0.28 3.48
CA ALA A 215 -6.87 -0.60 3.17
C ALA A 215 -6.83 -0.96 1.67
N THR A 216 -5.67 -1.40 1.23
CA THR A 216 -5.45 -1.94 -0.11
C THR A 216 -5.57 -3.47 -0.06
N GLY A 217 -6.45 -4.04 -0.88
CA GLY A 217 -6.60 -5.49 -0.93
C GLY A 217 -5.65 -6.14 -1.92
N ARG A 218 -5.33 -7.43 -1.73
CA ARG A 218 -4.61 -8.28 -2.71
C ARG A 218 -5.35 -8.48 -4.03
N TYR A 219 -6.56 -7.93 -4.16
CA TYR A 219 -7.52 -8.21 -5.23
C TYR A 219 -7.68 -7.07 -6.25
N GLY A 220 -6.73 -6.13 -6.29
CA GLY A 220 -6.71 -5.05 -7.28
C GLY A 220 -7.80 -3.99 -7.05
N TYR A 221 -8.13 -3.71 -5.80
CA TYR A 221 -8.99 -2.59 -5.39
C TYR A 221 -8.58 -2.09 -4.00
N VAL A 222 -8.91 -0.83 -3.74
CA VAL A 222 -8.92 -0.24 -2.40
C VAL A 222 -10.30 -0.46 -1.80
N TYR A 223 -10.38 -0.61 -0.49
CA TYR A 223 -11.67 -0.68 0.18
C TYR A 223 -11.68 0.12 1.47
N ILE A 224 -12.88 0.59 1.81
CA ILE A 224 -13.21 1.13 3.12
C ILE A 224 -14.18 0.18 3.82
N THR A 225 -13.89 -0.16 5.07
CA THR A 225 -14.76 -0.96 5.93
C THR A 225 -15.35 -0.13 7.04
N ALA A 226 -16.60 -0.42 7.42
CA ALA A 226 -17.24 0.12 8.62
C ALA A 226 -17.56 -0.99 9.63
N TYR A 227 -17.23 -0.75 10.89
CA TYR A 227 -17.54 -1.60 12.04
C TYR A 227 -18.35 -0.80 13.07
N PRO A 228 -19.15 -1.42 13.96
CA PRO A 228 -19.70 -0.73 15.11
C PRO A 228 -18.55 -0.27 16.02
N LYS A 229 -18.63 0.95 16.55
CA LYS A 229 -17.59 1.52 17.40
C LYS A 229 -17.41 0.68 18.66
N GLY A 230 -16.16 0.35 19.01
CA GLY A 230 -15.85 -0.53 20.13
C GLY A 230 -15.99 -2.04 19.83
N HIS A 231 -16.42 -2.40 18.63
CA HIS A 231 -16.53 -3.78 18.17
C HIS A 231 -15.64 -3.98 16.93
N CYS A 232 -14.47 -4.57 17.15
CA CYS A 232 -13.54 -5.00 16.11
C CYS A 232 -13.08 -6.45 16.33
N ASP A 233 -13.89 -7.25 17.03
CA ASP A 233 -13.60 -8.67 17.19
C ASP A 233 -13.81 -9.44 15.87
N ASP A 234 -13.12 -10.57 15.75
CA ASP A 234 -13.21 -11.49 14.60
C ASP A 234 -14.66 -11.94 14.29
N PHE A 235 -15.61 -11.72 15.20
CA PHE A 235 -16.98 -12.20 15.07
C PHE A 235 -17.94 -11.17 14.49
N THR A 236 -17.58 -9.89 14.49
CA THR A 236 -18.46 -8.81 14.07
C THR A 236 -18.51 -8.71 12.54
N PRO A 237 -19.69 -8.88 11.90
CA PRO A 237 -19.85 -8.61 10.48
C PRO A 237 -19.51 -7.16 10.18
N TYR A 238 -18.96 -6.87 8.99
CA TYR A 238 -18.58 -5.52 8.60
C TYR A 238 -19.15 -5.12 7.25
N LEU A 239 -19.37 -3.82 7.06
CA LEU A 239 -19.73 -3.26 5.76
C LEU A 239 -18.45 -2.95 4.99
N GLU A 240 -18.30 -3.48 3.78
CA GLU A 240 -17.16 -3.20 2.89
C GLU A 240 -17.63 -2.54 1.60
N ILE A 241 -16.91 -1.50 1.21
CA ILE A 241 -17.14 -0.72 -0.01
C ILE A 241 -15.80 -0.66 -0.76
N ARG A 242 -15.80 -1.07 -2.04
CA ARG A 242 -14.58 -1.24 -2.84
C ARG A 242 -14.51 -0.17 -3.93
N SER A 243 -13.32 0.37 -4.19
CA SER A 243 -13.09 1.39 -5.22
C SER A 243 -13.67 1.03 -6.59
N ARG A 244 -13.48 -0.22 -7.02
CA ARG A 244 -14.01 -0.72 -8.31
C ARG A 244 -15.53 -0.69 -8.41
N ASP A 245 -16.23 -0.76 -7.28
CA ASP A 245 -17.69 -0.71 -7.20
C ASP A 245 -18.22 0.74 -7.15
N LEU A 246 -17.32 1.73 -7.08
CA LEU A 246 -17.61 3.17 -7.14
C LEU A 246 -17.43 3.75 -8.56
N LEU A 247 -16.76 3.00 -9.44
CA LEU A 247 -16.47 3.44 -10.81
C LEU A 247 -17.75 3.69 -11.63
N GLY A 248 -17.75 4.81 -12.36
CA GLY A 248 -18.86 5.21 -13.22
C GLY A 248 -20.13 5.59 -12.45
N GLY A 249 -19.98 6.14 -11.24
CA GLY A 249 -21.10 6.61 -10.40
C GLY A 249 -21.96 5.48 -9.84
N ARG A 250 -21.36 4.29 -9.68
CA ARG A 250 -22.01 3.13 -9.07
C ARG A 250 -21.77 3.12 -7.57
N PHE A 251 -22.57 2.36 -6.85
CA PHE A 251 -22.34 2.09 -5.43
C PHE A 251 -22.74 0.65 -5.11
N VAL A 252 -21.79 -0.13 -4.59
CA VAL A 252 -22.08 -1.47 -4.04
C VAL A 252 -21.41 -1.63 -2.68
N GLY A 253 -22.22 -1.68 -1.63
CA GLY A 253 -21.80 -2.08 -0.29
C GLY A 253 -22.10 -3.55 -0.04
N ARG A 254 -21.24 -4.23 0.72
CA ARG A 254 -21.42 -5.64 1.07
C ARG A 254 -21.26 -5.84 2.57
N ILE A 255 -22.18 -6.59 3.17
CA ILE A 255 -22.04 -7.03 4.56
C ILE A 255 -21.32 -8.37 4.54
N LEU A 256 -20.11 -8.38 5.08
CA LEU A 256 -19.13 -9.45 4.98
C LEU A 256 -18.69 -9.95 6.36
N LYS A 257 -18.11 -11.16 6.38
CA LYS A 257 -17.39 -11.72 7.53
C LYS A 257 -16.31 -12.69 7.02
N TYR A 258 -15.04 -12.27 7.06
CA TYR A 258 -13.92 -13.01 6.44
C TYR A 258 -13.06 -13.81 7.43
N GLU A 259 -13.12 -13.51 8.73
CA GLU A 259 -12.20 -14.09 9.70
C GLU A 259 -12.92 -15.05 10.66
N LYS A 260 -12.55 -16.33 10.58
CA LYS A 260 -13.13 -17.50 11.28
C LYS A 260 -14.59 -17.81 10.93
N ASN A 261 -14.85 -19.11 10.75
CA ASN A 261 -16.14 -19.66 10.34
C ASN A 261 -17.26 -19.12 11.26
N ILE A 262 -18.06 -18.18 10.75
CA ILE A 262 -19.42 -18.05 11.25
C ILE A 262 -20.08 -19.40 11.01
N ASP A 263 -20.63 -19.99 12.05
CA ASP A 263 -21.41 -21.20 11.88
C ASP A 263 -22.61 -20.88 10.96
N ALA A 264 -23.15 -21.92 10.32
CA ALA A 264 -24.20 -21.74 9.33
C ALA A 264 -25.47 -21.11 9.93
N GLU A 265 -25.73 -21.31 11.22
CA GLU A 265 -26.89 -20.79 11.94
C GLU A 265 -26.75 -19.28 12.15
N SER A 266 -25.63 -18.81 12.70
CA SER A 266 -25.32 -17.39 12.87
C SER A 266 -25.35 -16.62 11.54
N LEU A 267 -24.88 -17.23 10.44
CA LEU A 267 -24.93 -16.62 9.10
C LEU A 267 -26.35 -16.55 8.55
N ASN A 268 -27.15 -17.60 8.75
CA ASN A 268 -28.55 -17.61 8.35
C ASN A 268 -29.38 -16.61 9.16
N LEU A 269 -29.10 -16.49 10.45
CA LEU A 269 -29.68 -15.47 11.31
C LEU A 269 -29.32 -14.07 10.80
N LEU A 270 -28.06 -13.81 10.47
CA LEU A 270 -27.66 -12.52 9.88
C LEU A 270 -28.40 -12.24 8.57
N ARG A 271 -28.52 -13.24 7.68
CA ARG A 271 -29.28 -13.11 6.42
C ARG A 271 -30.75 -12.84 6.67
N GLN A 272 -31.35 -13.49 7.66
CA GLN A 272 -32.73 -13.24 8.05
C GLN A 272 -32.89 -11.82 8.60
N THR A 273 -32.01 -11.38 9.50
CA THR A 273 -32.00 -10.01 10.02
C THR A 273 -31.88 -9.00 8.89
N ILE A 274 -31.00 -9.24 7.90
CA ILE A 274 -30.90 -8.39 6.70
C ILE A 274 -32.20 -8.42 5.88
N SER A 275 -32.85 -9.57 5.73
CA SER A 275 -34.11 -9.67 4.98
C SER A 275 -35.25 -8.89 5.63
N GLU A 276 -35.30 -8.88 6.96
CA GLU A 276 -36.36 -8.23 7.74
C GLU A 276 -36.08 -6.73 7.96
N ASN A 277 -34.80 -6.35 8.08
CA ASN A 277 -34.40 -5.00 8.50
C ASN A 277 -33.61 -4.22 7.44
N GLY A 278 -33.25 -4.85 6.32
CA GLY A 278 -32.46 -4.23 5.25
C GLY A 278 -33.21 -3.18 4.43
N GLY A 279 -34.56 -3.20 4.47
CA GLY A 279 -35.42 -2.25 3.77
C GLY A 279 -35.09 -2.14 2.28
N GLU A 280 -35.06 -0.92 1.76
CA GLU A 280 -34.67 -0.62 0.38
C GLU A 280 -33.14 -0.54 0.19
N ILE A 281 -32.36 -0.63 1.27
CA ILE A 281 -30.91 -0.40 1.25
C ILE A 281 -30.16 -1.70 1.04
N PHE A 282 -30.51 -2.77 1.76
CA PHE A 282 -29.83 -4.07 1.67
C PHE A 282 -30.75 -5.21 1.29
N LYS A 283 -30.22 -6.16 0.52
CA LYS A 283 -30.83 -7.46 0.23
C LYS A 283 -29.94 -8.57 0.79
N ALA A 284 -30.58 -9.53 1.46
CA ALA A 284 -29.91 -10.74 1.95
C ALA A 284 -29.40 -11.57 0.77
N ASN A 285 -28.26 -12.25 0.97
CA ASN A 285 -27.63 -13.08 -0.05
C ASN A 285 -27.60 -14.55 0.41
N TRP A 286 -28.47 -15.37 -0.21
CA TRP A 286 -28.68 -16.79 0.14
C TRP A 286 -27.85 -17.78 -0.70
N GLY A 287 -26.98 -17.31 -1.59
CA GLY A 287 -26.25 -18.18 -2.53
C GLY A 287 -25.18 -19.05 -1.85
N HIS A 288 -25.22 -20.36 -2.09
CA HIS A 288 -24.27 -21.37 -1.57
C HIS A 288 -22.78 -21.09 -1.89
N LYS A 289 -22.47 -20.39 -2.99
CA LYS A 289 -21.08 -20.10 -3.42
C LYS A 289 -20.43 -18.91 -2.68
N ARG A 290 -21.09 -18.30 -1.70
CA ARG A 290 -20.62 -17.07 -1.02
C ARG A 290 -20.77 -17.18 0.50
N MET A 291 -20.06 -18.12 1.11
CA MET A 291 -20.13 -18.43 2.56
C MET A 291 -19.77 -17.26 3.50
N GLN A 292 -19.34 -16.11 2.97
CA GLN A 292 -18.85 -14.97 3.76
C GLN A 292 -19.56 -13.64 3.44
N GLN A 293 -20.49 -13.61 2.48
CA GLN A 293 -21.26 -12.42 2.13
C GLN A 293 -22.73 -12.61 2.49
N ALA A 294 -23.16 -12.00 3.59
CA ALA A 294 -24.53 -12.10 4.10
C ALA A 294 -25.50 -11.14 3.40
N GLY A 295 -25.01 -9.97 2.96
CA GLY A 295 -25.82 -8.95 2.32
C GLY A 295 -25.10 -8.20 1.21
N THR A 296 -25.88 -7.57 0.35
CA THR A 296 -25.40 -6.59 -0.64
C THR A 296 -26.40 -5.45 -0.70
N THR A 297 -25.94 -4.26 -1.08
CA THR A 297 -26.88 -3.18 -1.33
C THR A 297 -27.92 -3.61 -2.37
N ALA A 298 -29.20 -3.42 -2.01
CA ALA A 298 -30.38 -3.81 -2.77
C ALA A 298 -30.51 -3.05 -4.09
N ILE A 299 -29.87 -1.89 -4.10
CA ILE A 299 -29.67 -0.96 -5.19
C ILE A 299 -28.78 -1.63 -6.24
N ARG A 300 -29.33 -2.60 -6.98
CA ARG A 300 -28.73 -3.08 -8.23
C ARG A 300 -28.92 -1.97 -9.25
N GLY A 301 -27.93 -1.10 -9.37
CA GLY A 301 -27.90 -0.12 -10.45
C GLY A 301 -29.09 0.82 -10.47
N THR A 302 -29.42 1.47 -9.34
CA THR A 302 -29.60 2.90 -9.57
C THR A 302 -28.25 3.33 -10.14
N LYS A 303 -28.24 3.71 -11.43
CA LYS A 303 -27.54 4.96 -11.70
C LYS A 303 -28.09 5.87 -10.61
N LEU A 304 -27.26 6.33 -9.68
CA LEU A 304 -27.46 7.67 -9.15
C LEU A 304 -27.58 8.52 -10.43
N SER A 305 -28.81 8.67 -10.91
CA SER A 305 -29.11 9.10 -12.27
C SER A 305 -28.83 10.58 -12.22
N SER A 306 -27.58 10.92 -12.56
CA SER A 306 -26.87 12.09 -12.07
C SER A 306 -26.63 12.02 -10.57
N THR A 307 -25.41 12.27 -10.10
CA THR A 307 -25.15 13.16 -8.96
C THR A 307 -23.67 13.21 -8.62
N SER A 308 -23.28 14.37 -8.10
CA SER A 308 -21.98 14.72 -7.55
C SER A 308 -21.48 13.71 -6.52
N GLU A 309 -20.18 13.79 -6.23
CA GLU A 309 -19.50 13.09 -5.14
C GLU A 309 -20.33 13.06 -3.83
N GLU A 310 -21.03 14.15 -3.53
CA GLU A 310 -21.95 14.32 -2.40
C GLU A 310 -23.05 13.26 -2.29
N ALA A 311 -23.70 12.89 -3.39
CA ALA A 311 -24.77 11.90 -3.34
C ALA A 311 -24.23 10.47 -3.17
N LEU A 312 -23.02 10.21 -3.69
CA LEU A 312 -22.35 8.94 -3.42
C LEU A 312 -22.03 8.83 -1.93
N ILE A 313 -21.45 9.89 -1.35
CA ILE A 313 -21.15 9.94 0.09
C ILE A 313 -22.42 9.75 0.91
N SER A 314 -23.51 10.45 0.57
CA SER A 314 -24.82 10.28 1.22
C SER A 314 -25.35 8.84 1.14
N SER A 315 -25.12 8.16 0.02
CA SER A 315 -25.51 6.76 -0.15
C SER A 315 -24.69 5.82 0.73
N ILE A 316 -23.39 6.12 0.90
CA ILE A 316 -22.49 5.37 1.79
C ILE A 316 -22.89 5.58 3.25
N GLU A 317 -23.22 6.80 3.66
CA GLU A 317 -23.71 7.12 5.00
C GLU A 317 -25.02 6.37 5.32
N ALA A 318 -26.00 6.44 4.42
CA ALA A 318 -27.27 5.74 4.57
C ALA A 318 -27.07 4.22 4.68
N ALA A 319 -26.21 3.65 3.83
CA ALA A 319 -25.84 2.23 3.92
C ALA A 319 -25.16 1.89 5.23
N THR A 320 -24.28 2.76 5.75
CA THR A 320 -23.59 2.51 7.02
C THR A 320 -24.55 2.55 8.20
N ARG A 321 -25.47 3.51 8.26
CA ARG A 321 -26.49 3.58 9.32
C ARG A 321 -27.42 2.36 9.32
N ALA A 322 -27.86 1.93 8.13
CA ALA A 322 -28.68 0.72 7.99
C ALA A 322 -27.90 -0.53 8.43
N TYR A 323 -26.63 -0.63 8.06
CA TYR A 323 -25.74 -1.70 8.50
C TYR A 323 -25.60 -1.75 10.03
N LEU A 324 -25.37 -0.62 10.70
CA LEU A 324 -25.25 -0.57 12.17
C LEU A 324 -26.52 -1.08 12.84
N LYS A 325 -27.70 -0.69 12.35
CA LYS A 325 -28.98 -1.19 12.86
C LYS A 325 -29.12 -2.70 12.70
N ILE A 326 -28.76 -3.23 11.52
CA ILE A 326 -28.79 -4.68 11.25
C ILE A 326 -27.88 -5.43 12.21
N VAL A 327 -26.64 -4.97 12.40
CA VAL A 327 -25.66 -5.65 13.27
C VAL A 327 -26.09 -5.59 14.73
N ALA A 328 -26.64 -4.48 15.20
CA ALA A 328 -27.16 -4.37 16.57
C ALA A 328 -28.26 -5.42 16.85
N ILE A 329 -29.23 -5.57 15.94
CA ILE A 329 -30.32 -6.56 16.08
C ILE A 329 -29.76 -7.99 16.01
N TRP A 330 -28.83 -8.24 15.11
CA TRP A 330 -28.20 -9.55 14.98
C TRP A 330 -27.38 -9.93 16.22
N ASP A 331 -26.57 -9.01 16.76
CA ASP A 331 -25.75 -9.26 17.95
C ASP A 331 -26.61 -9.55 19.19
N GLU A 332 -27.73 -8.82 19.37
CA GLU A 332 -28.74 -9.14 20.39
C GLU A 332 -29.36 -10.54 20.22
N SER A 333 -29.45 -11.04 18.99
CA SER A 333 -30.06 -12.33 18.68
C SER A 333 -29.08 -13.50 18.83
N VAL A 334 -27.77 -13.25 18.72
CA VAL A 334 -26.71 -14.26 18.90
C VAL A 334 -26.28 -14.38 20.36
N ARG A 335 -26.42 -13.33 21.16
CA ARG A 335 -26.03 -13.32 22.59
C ARG A 335 -27.14 -13.77 23.55
N LYS A 336 -28.35 -14.03 23.05
CA LYS A 336 -29.44 -14.69 23.79
C LYS A 336 -29.30 -16.20 23.69
#